data_AF-A0AAV3YFN3-F1
#
_entry.id   AF-A0AAV3YFN3-F1
#
_cell.length_a   1.000
_cell.length_b   1.000
_cell.length_c   1.000
_cell.angle_alpha   90.00
_cell.angle_beta   90.00
_cell.angle_gamma   90.00
#
_symmetry.space_group_name_H-M   'P 1'
#
loop_
_entity.id
_entity.type
_entity.pdbx_description
1 polymer ?
#
loop_
_entity_poly.entity_id
_entity_poly.type
_entity_poly.pdbx_seq_one_letter_code
_entity_poly.pdbx_strand_id
1 'polypeptide(L)'
;MIYRATPHSSTNVSPAEALMNRKIKTQVPMLESQLMSNRKLHKKISFYDANSKSTAKLYFDRYHGAKTPLPNLSPGSQVLLKDDNTDKWTTVTKTRLRVYY
;
A
#
# COMPACT_ATOMS: atom_id res chain seq x y z
N MET A 1 -9.70 -3.03 -23.74
CA MET A 1 -8.32 -2.90 -23.20
C MET A 1 -8.13 -1.48 -22.61
N ILE A 2 -8.69 -1.21 -21.42
CA ILE A 2 -8.83 0.15 -20.83
C ILE A 2 -7.88 0.37 -19.64
N TYR A 3 -7.69 -0.66 -18.80
CA TYR A 3 -6.96 -0.59 -17.53
C TYR A 3 -5.55 0.03 -17.62
N ARG A 4 -4.79 -0.27 -18.69
CA ARG A 4 -3.40 0.18 -18.85
C ARG A 4 -3.23 1.70 -18.96
N ALA A 5 -4.24 2.40 -19.48
CA ALA A 5 -4.19 3.84 -19.77
C ALA A 5 -5.00 4.66 -18.76
N THR A 6 -5.86 4.02 -17.97
CA THR A 6 -6.62 4.66 -16.90
C THR A 6 -5.75 4.88 -15.67
N PRO A 7 -5.70 6.11 -15.11
CA PRO A 7 -5.05 6.37 -13.84
C PRO A 7 -5.65 5.53 -12.71
N HIS A 8 -4.80 4.98 -11.84
CA HIS A 8 -5.25 4.27 -10.65
C HIS A 8 -5.54 5.24 -9.50
N SER A 9 -6.57 4.98 -8.70
CA SER A 9 -7.02 5.87 -7.63
C SER A 9 -5.97 6.09 -6.53
N SER A 10 -5.18 5.06 -6.21
CA SER A 10 -4.15 5.16 -5.17
C SER A 10 -2.90 5.93 -5.57
N THR A 11 -2.45 5.82 -6.83
CA THR A 11 -1.19 6.40 -7.31
C THR A 11 -1.38 7.61 -8.23
N ASN A 12 -2.61 7.87 -8.69
CA ASN A 12 -2.97 8.89 -9.68
C ASN A 12 -2.23 8.76 -11.02
N VAL A 13 -1.66 7.59 -11.32
CA VAL A 13 -0.88 7.30 -12.52
C VAL A 13 -1.39 6.01 -13.15
N SER A 14 -1.35 5.92 -14.49
CA SER A 14 -1.78 4.70 -15.18
C SER A 14 -0.72 3.59 -15.05
N PRO A 15 -1.11 2.30 -15.08
CA PRO A 15 -0.15 1.20 -14.99
C PRO A 15 0.95 1.25 -16.04
N ALA A 16 0.61 1.62 -17.28
CA ALA A 16 1.61 1.74 -18.34
C ALA A 16 2.56 2.92 -18.11
N GLU A 17 2.06 4.03 -17.57
CA GLU A 17 2.87 5.22 -17.26
C GLU A 17 3.83 4.97 -16.09
N ALA A 18 3.40 4.22 -15.07
CA ALA A 18 4.25 3.80 -13.96
C ALA A 18 5.38 2.88 -14.41
N LEU A 19 5.15 2.02 -15.40
CA LEU A 19 6.14 1.09 -15.91
C LEU A 19 7.10 1.72 -16.93
N MET A 20 6.59 2.60 -17.80
CA MET A 20 7.35 3.19 -18.91
C MET A 20 7.96 4.57 -18.58
N ASN A 21 7.65 5.13 -17.41
CA ASN A 21 7.97 6.52 -17.03
C ASN A 21 7.53 7.57 -18.06
N ARG A 22 6.53 7.27 -18.89
CA ARG A 22 5.99 8.15 -19.94
C ARG A 22 4.56 7.71 -20.24
N LYS A 23 3.73 8.59 -20.79
CA LYS A 23 2.40 8.17 -21.24
C LYS A 23 2.48 7.38 -22.54
N ILE A 24 1.63 6.35 -22.66
CA ILE A 24 1.46 5.61 -23.92
C ILE A 24 0.54 6.41 -24.85
N LYS A 25 0.78 6.31 -26.16
CA LYS A 25 -0.12 6.88 -27.16
C LYS A 25 -1.47 6.16 -27.08
N THR A 26 -2.54 6.94 -26.98
CA THR A 26 -3.92 6.45 -26.99
C THR A 26 -4.67 7.03 -28.20
N GLN A 27 -5.93 6.64 -28.39
CA GLN A 27 -6.79 7.21 -29.44
C GLN A 27 -7.20 8.66 -29.15
N VAL A 28 -7.03 9.11 -27.91
CA VAL A 28 -7.26 10.50 -27.53
C VAL A 28 -6.04 11.32 -27.98
N PRO A 29 -6.22 12.50 -28.58
CA PRO A 29 -5.12 13.38 -28.92
C PRO A 29 -4.37 13.81 -27.65
N MET A 30 -3.04 13.73 -27.70
CA MET A 30 -2.14 14.00 -26.57
C MET A 30 -0.99 14.90 -27.02
N LEU A 31 -0.45 15.68 -26.10
CA LEU A 31 0.73 16.49 -26.38
C LEU A 31 1.97 15.59 -26.47
N GLU A 32 2.87 15.87 -27.41
CA GLU A 32 4.13 15.13 -27.57
C GLU A 32 4.99 15.15 -26.30
N SER A 33 4.92 16.23 -25.51
CA SER A 33 5.61 16.34 -24.23
C SER A 33 5.20 15.26 -23.22
N GLN A 34 3.99 14.70 -23.33
CA GLN A 34 3.50 13.63 -22.46
C GLN A 34 4.03 12.25 -22.85
N LEU A 35 4.50 12.08 -24.09
CA LEU A 35 5.13 10.85 -24.59
C LEU A 35 6.62 10.77 -24.19
N MET A 36 7.19 11.86 -23.68
CA MET A 36 8.57 11.90 -23.21
C MET A 36 8.70 11.35 -21.81
N SER A 37 9.88 10.80 -21.49
CA SER A 37 10.14 10.23 -20.16
C SER A 37 10.19 11.32 -19.08
N ASN A 38 9.46 11.10 -17.99
CA ASN A 38 9.44 11.97 -16.82
C ASN A 38 10.21 11.34 -15.66
N ARG A 39 11.42 11.83 -15.41
CA ARG A 39 12.30 11.36 -14.31
C ARG A 39 11.70 11.61 -12.91
N LYS A 40 10.82 12.59 -12.75
CA LYS A 40 10.20 12.92 -11.45
C LYS A 40 9.01 12.03 -11.10
N LEU A 41 8.55 11.21 -12.05
CA LEU A 41 7.33 10.42 -11.93
C LEU A 41 7.39 9.39 -10.79
N HIS A 42 8.52 8.71 -10.62
CA HIS A 42 8.69 7.75 -9.51
C HIS A 42 8.51 8.38 -8.13
N LYS A 43 9.09 9.58 -7.92
CA LYS A 43 8.95 10.31 -6.66
C LYS A 43 7.49 10.66 -6.40
N LYS A 44 6.77 11.07 -7.45
CA LYS A 44 5.34 11.37 -7.39
C LYS A 44 4.52 10.13 -7.01
N ILE A 45 4.75 8.99 -7.67
CA ILE A 45 4.06 7.72 -7.35
C ILE A 45 4.30 7.33 -5.90
N SER A 46 5.56 7.34 -5.45
CA SER A 46 5.92 6.96 -4.08
C SER A 46 5.22 7.83 -3.03
N PHE A 47 5.10 9.12 -3.29
CA PHE A 47 4.39 10.05 -2.40
C PHE A 47 2.90 9.72 -2.30
N TYR A 48 2.21 9.53 -3.44
CA TYR A 48 0.79 9.20 -3.43
C TYR A 48 0.51 7.83 -2.83
N ASP A 49 1.35 6.84 -3.14
CA ASP A 49 1.24 5.50 -2.56
C ASP A 49 1.38 5.54 -1.03
N ALA A 50 2.38 6.26 -0.51
CA ALA A 50 2.55 6.45 0.93
C ALA A 50 1.33 7.12 1.58
N ASN A 51 0.77 8.15 0.92
CA ASN A 51 -0.43 8.83 1.39
C ASN A 51 -1.69 7.93 1.32
N SER A 52 -1.83 7.10 0.29
CA SER A 52 -2.93 6.16 0.16
C SER A 52 -2.85 5.09 1.26
N LYS A 53 -1.64 4.60 1.57
CA LYS A 53 -1.41 3.64 2.66
C LYS A 53 -1.68 4.24 4.03
N SER A 54 -1.26 5.48 4.27
CA SER A 54 -1.50 6.16 5.55
C SER A 54 -2.98 6.43 5.80
N THR A 55 -3.72 6.87 4.78
CA THR A 55 -5.17 7.08 4.88
C THR A 55 -5.93 5.77 5.04
N ALA A 56 -5.58 4.72 4.29
CA ALA A 56 -6.16 3.39 4.44
C ALA A 56 -5.97 2.86 5.87
N LYS A 57 -4.75 2.98 6.42
CA LYS A 57 -4.46 2.64 7.81
C LYS A 57 -5.35 3.42 8.79
N LEU A 58 -5.41 4.74 8.65
CA LEU A 58 -6.20 5.61 9.52
C LEU A 58 -7.68 5.23 9.52
N TYR A 59 -8.26 4.96 8.35
CA TYR A 59 -9.66 4.56 8.26
C TYR A 59 -9.90 3.17 8.85
N PHE A 60 -8.98 2.23 8.61
CA PHE A 60 -9.04 0.90 9.20
C PHE A 60 -8.98 0.97 10.73
N ASP A 61 -8.00 1.69 11.27
CA ASP A 61 -7.80 1.87 12.71
C ASP A 61 -9.02 2.53 13.36
N ARG A 62 -9.59 3.56 12.70
CA ARG A 62 -10.81 4.24 13.16
C ARG A 62 -12.02 3.30 13.18
N TYR A 63 -12.22 2.51 12.12
CA TYR A 63 -13.36 1.60 12.02
C TYR A 63 -13.31 0.50 13.07
N HIS A 64 -12.11 -0.02 13.37
CA HIS A 64 -11.91 -1.10 14.34
C HIS A 64 -11.62 -0.62 15.77
N GLY A 65 -11.66 0.69 16.03
CA GLY A 65 -11.41 1.26 17.36
C GLY A 65 -10.00 0.96 17.90
N ALA A 66 -9.00 0.90 17.01
CA ALA A 66 -7.64 0.59 17.39
C ALA A 66 -7.11 1.64 18.40
N LYS A 67 -6.56 1.17 19.51
CA LYS A 67 -5.95 2.04 20.53
C LYS A 67 -4.52 2.39 20.11
N THR A 68 -4.25 3.68 19.97
CA THR A 68 -2.90 4.22 19.72
C THR A 68 -2.42 5.02 20.94
N PRO A 69 -1.19 4.80 21.45
CA PRO A 69 -0.18 3.86 20.97
C PRO A 69 -0.48 2.40 21.34
N LEU A 70 -0.01 1.46 20.52
CA LEU A 70 -0.05 0.02 20.82
C LEU A 70 0.86 -0.28 22.02
N PRO A 71 0.49 -1.24 22.90
CA PRO A 71 1.37 -1.66 23.99
C PRO A 71 2.65 -2.30 23.43
N ASN A 72 3.79 -2.00 24.06
CA ASN A 72 5.07 -2.61 23.69
C ASN A 72 5.06 -4.11 24.03
N LEU A 73 5.43 -4.94 23.05
CA LEU A 73 5.47 -6.39 23.20
C LEU A 73 6.85 -6.83 23.72
N SER A 74 6.89 -7.49 24.88
CA SER A 74 8.12 -8.05 25.46
C SER A 74 8.24 -9.55 25.16
N PRO A 75 9.45 -10.09 24.96
CA PRO A 75 9.64 -11.53 24.88
C PRO A 75 9.08 -12.24 26.11
N GLY A 76 8.23 -13.26 25.90
CA GLY A 76 7.57 -14.01 26.97
C GLY A 76 6.21 -13.46 27.39
N SER A 77 5.75 -12.34 26.81
CA SER A 77 4.36 -11.90 26.94
C SER A 77 3.40 -12.90 26.28
N GLN A 78 2.30 -13.21 26.97
CA GLN A 78 1.20 -13.97 26.40
C GLN A 78 0.51 -13.14 25.31
N VAL A 79 0.33 -13.74 24.15
CA VAL A 79 -0.38 -13.13 23.02
C VAL A 79 -1.45 -14.06 22.49
N LEU A 80 -2.50 -13.49 21.92
CA LEU A 80 -3.49 -14.24 21.16
C LEU A 80 -3.02 -14.32 19.71
N LEU A 81 -2.89 -15.54 19.18
CA LEU A 81 -2.64 -15.78 17.77
C LEU A 81 -3.96 -16.18 17.12
N LYS A 82 -4.27 -15.58 15.97
CA LYS A 82 -5.37 -16.01 15.12
C LYS A 82 -4.95 -17.25 14.36
N ASP A 83 -5.73 -18.32 14.43
CA ASP A 83 -5.53 -19.52 13.63
C ASP A 83 -6.17 -19.33 12.25
N ASP A 84 -5.35 -19.42 11.19
CA ASP A 84 -5.79 -19.23 9.80
C ASP A 84 -6.83 -20.27 9.35
N ASN A 85 -6.83 -21.46 9.97
CA ASN A 85 -7.74 -22.56 9.60
C ASN A 85 -9.08 -22.53 10.34
N THR A 86 -9.11 -22.01 11.58
CA THR A 86 -10.29 -22.14 12.45
C THR A 86 -10.93 -20.80 12.84
N ASP A 87 -10.36 -19.67 12.40
CA ASP A 87 -10.79 -18.30 12.72
C ASP A 87 -10.87 -18.01 14.24
N LYS A 88 -10.30 -18.90 15.07
CA LYS A 88 -10.28 -18.80 16.53
C LYS A 88 -8.99 -18.16 17.02
N TRP A 89 -9.10 -17.47 18.14
CA TRP A 89 -7.95 -16.90 18.84
C TRP A 89 -7.44 -17.89 19.88
N THR A 90 -6.16 -18.24 19.80
CA THR A 90 -5.51 -19.16 20.74
C THR A 90 -4.40 -18.45 21.50
N THR A 91 -4.37 -18.61 22.82
CA THR A 91 -3.31 -18.04 23.67
C THR A 91 -2.00 -18.79 23.46
N VAL A 92 -0.95 -18.08 23.07
CA VAL A 92 0.41 -18.62 22.94
C VAL A 92 1.38 -17.84 23.83
N THR A 93 2.27 -18.57 24.51
CA THR A 93 3.25 -18.02 25.47
C THR A 93 4.62 -17.73 24.85
N LYS A 94 4.89 -18.21 23.63
CA LYS A 94 6.18 -18.04 22.96
C LYS A 94 6.12 -16.95 21.89
N THR A 95 6.31 -15.71 22.31
CA THR A 95 6.69 -14.61 21.41
C THR A 95 8.16 -14.76 21.02
N ARG A 96 8.44 -15.59 20.00
CA ARG A 96 9.74 -15.57 19.31
C ARG A 96 9.67 -14.45 18.27
N LEU A 97 10.19 -13.27 18.58
CA LEU A 97 10.23 -12.14 17.64
C LEU A 97 11.05 -12.56 16.40
N ARG A 98 10.36 -12.86 15.29
CA ARG A 98 10.99 -13.07 14.00
C ARG A 98 11.15 -11.69 13.36
N VAL A 99 12.31 -11.08 13.56
CA VAL A 99 12.72 -9.87 12.86
C VAL A 99 13.03 -10.27 11.41
N TYR A 100 12.25 -9.78 10.46
CA TYR A 100 12.58 -9.88 9.04
C TYR A 100 13.39 -8.63 8.67
N TYR A 101 14.64 -8.84 8.21
CA TYR A 101 15.52 -7.83 7.64
C TYR A 101 15.05 -7.44 6.22
#